data_AF-A0AA37HCS0-F1
#
_entry.id   AF-A0AA37HCS0-F1
#
_cell.length_a   1.000
_cell.length_b   1.000
_cell.length_c   1.000
_cell.angle_alpha   90.00
_cell.angle_beta   90.00
_cell.angle_gamma   90.00
#
_symmetry.space_group_name_H-M   'P 1'
#
loop_
_entity.id
_entity.type
_entity.pdbx_description
1 polymer ?
#
loop_
_entity_poly.entity_id
_entity_poly.type
_entity_poly.pdbx_seq_one_letter_code
_entity_poly.pdbx_strand_id
1 'polypeptide(L)'
;MFLSEAETEARLDDLRRQRAALDRAIAEHELYLDLGRRLARPGAAAAASAPTAPVEPTRPDPAPPSRSEPPRTQPVMQSAAKPTLAPAQPQADPPEPPTGATARQEGRRLIEAAEEILAEAGRPMHAAEIWERLAARGLTLPGHDPVAALNTRLWKRAQGGTVFRRLGDAVYGLAS
;
A
#
# COMPACT_ATOMS: atom_id res chain seq x y z
N MET A 1 -16.89 10.47 -14.11
CA MET A 1 -18.15 10.17 -13.40
C MET A 1 -17.78 9.31 -12.20
N PHE A 2 -18.26 9.67 -11.01
CA PHE A 2 -18.09 8.84 -9.82
C PHE A 2 -19.09 7.68 -9.88
N LEU A 3 -18.71 6.51 -9.38
CA LEU A 3 -19.63 5.39 -9.21
C LEU A 3 -20.73 5.81 -8.24
N SER A 4 -21.95 5.39 -8.53
CA SER A 4 -23.03 5.45 -7.55
C SER A 4 -22.71 4.56 -6.34
N GLU A 5 -23.41 4.80 -5.24
CA GLU A 5 -23.30 4.00 -4.02
C GLU A 5 -23.59 2.51 -4.32
N ALA A 6 -24.67 2.23 -5.04
CA ALA A 6 -25.05 0.86 -5.43
C ALA A 6 -23.99 0.17 -6.31
N GLU A 7 -23.39 0.89 -7.26
CA GLU A 7 -22.29 0.34 -8.06
C GLU A 7 -21.03 0.06 -7.23
N THR A 8 -20.77 0.92 -6.23
CA THR A 8 -19.65 0.75 -5.31
C THR A 8 -19.87 -0.47 -4.41
N GLU A 9 -21.07 -0.66 -3.87
CA GLU A 9 -21.44 -1.83 -3.08
C GLU A 9 -21.33 -3.12 -3.89
N ALA A 10 -21.85 -3.14 -5.11
CA ALA A 10 -21.73 -4.29 -6.01
C ALA A 10 -20.27 -4.66 -6.28
N ARG A 11 -19.42 -3.64 -6.53
CA ARG A 11 -17.98 -3.82 -6.72
C ARG A 11 -17.30 -4.39 -5.46
N LEU A 12 -17.69 -3.94 -4.27
CA LEU A 12 -17.16 -4.47 -3.01
C LEU A 12 -17.54 -5.94 -2.82
N ASP A 13 -18.77 -6.32 -3.16
CA ASP A 13 -19.21 -7.72 -3.06
C ASP A 13 -18.52 -8.63 -4.07
N ASP A 14 -18.27 -8.15 -5.29
CA ASP A 14 -17.43 -8.85 -6.26
C ASP A 14 -16.02 -9.09 -5.71
N LEU A 15 -15.39 -8.07 -5.14
CA LEU A 15 -14.05 -8.20 -4.54
C LEU A 15 -14.03 -9.18 -3.36
N ARG A 16 -15.07 -9.16 -2.52
CA ARG A 16 -15.22 -10.12 -1.41
C ARG A 16 -15.34 -11.56 -1.94
N ARG A 17 -16.12 -11.77 -3.00
CA ARG A 17 -16.22 -13.08 -3.67
C ARG A 17 -14.90 -13.54 -4.26
N GLN A 18 -14.18 -12.63 -4.93
CA GLN A 18 -12.86 -12.92 -5.49
C GLN A 18 -11.86 -13.32 -4.39
N ARG A 19 -11.84 -12.59 -3.27
CA ARG A 19 -11.01 -12.93 -2.12
C ARG A 19 -11.33 -14.33 -1.60
N ALA A 20 -12.60 -14.65 -1.39
CA ALA A 20 -13.00 -15.98 -0.93
C ALA A 20 -12.70 -17.11 -1.94
N ALA A 21 -12.61 -16.81 -3.23
CA ALA A 21 -12.17 -17.77 -4.24
C ALA A 21 -10.65 -17.99 -4.16
N LEU A 22 -9.87 -16.91 -4.01
CA LEU A 22 -8.41 -17.00 -3.84
C LEU A 22 -8.03 -17.74 -2.56
N ASP A 23 -8.69 -17.45 -1.44
CA ASP A 23 -8.43 -18.14 -0.15
C ASP A 23 -8.64 -19.66 -0.27
N ARG A 24 -9.68 -20.09 -1.02
CA ARG A 24 -9.91 -21.52 -1.30
C ARG A 24 -8.82 -22.13 -2.18
N ALA A 25 -8.40 -21.43 -3.23
CA ALA A 25 -7.34 -21.88 -4.10
C ALA A 25 -6.00 -22.01 -3.35
N ILE A 26 -5.68 -21.06 -2.46
CA ILE A 26 -4.49 -21.12 -1.60
C ILE A 26 -4.54 -22.38 -0.73
N ALA A 27 -5.64 -22.59 -0.01
CA ALA A 27 -5.79 -23.76 0.86
C ALA A 27 -5.65 -25.09 0.09
N GLU A 28 -6.20 -25.17 -1.13
CA GLU A 28 -6.03 -26.35 -1.98
C GLU A 28 -4.56 -26.61 -2.33
N HIS A 29 -3.80 -25.57 -2.70
CA HIS A 29 -2.38 -25.72 -3.04
C HIS A 29 -1.53 -26.06 -1.81
N GLU A 30 -1.85 -25.51 -0.64
CA GLU A 30 -1.20 -25.89 0.62
C GLU A 30 -1.38 -27.38 0.92
N LEU A 31 -2.58 -27.92 0.72
CA LEU A 31 -2.86 -29.35 0.86
C LEU A 31 -2.00 -30.19 -0.10
N TYR A 32 -1.88 -29.78 -1.36
CA TYR A 32 -1.02 -30.48 -2.33
C TYR A 32 0.46 -30.45 -1.94
N LEU A 33 0.96 -29.31 -1.45
CA LEU A 33 2.35 -29.21 -0.98
C LEU A 33 2.60 -30.10 0.23
N ASP A 34 1.67 -30.14 1.19
CA ASP A 34 1.79 -30.99 2.37
C ASP A 34 1.74 -32.48 2.01
N LEU A 35 0.89 -32.87 1.05
CA LEU A 35 0.89 -34.23 0.51
C LEU A 35 2.24 -34.56 -0.14
N GLY A 36 2.78 -33.67 -0.98
CA GLY A 36 4.09 -33.85 -1.61
C GLY A 36 5.22 -34.02 -0.59
N ARG A 37 5.23 -33.21 0.47
CA ARG A 37 6.20 -33.31 1.58
C ARG A 37 6.09 -34.64 2.34
N ARG A 38 4.87 -35.15 2.54
CA ARG A 38 4.64 -36.45 3.20
C ARG A 38 5.12 -37.61 2.35
N LEU A 39 4.82 -37.59 1.04
CA LEU A 39 5.24 -38.64 0.10
C LEU A 39 6.76 -38.64 -0.12
N ALA A 40 7.41 -37.47 -0.14
CA ALA A 40 8.85 -37.35 -0.27
C ALA A 40 9.63 -37.80 0.99
N ARG A 41 8.97 -37.95 2.14
CA ARG A 41 9.60 -38.42 3.38
C ARG A 41 9.29 -39.90 3.61
N PRO A 42 10.18 -40.84 3.27
CA PRO A 42 10.02 -42.23 3.65
C PRO A 42 10.03 -42.33 5.18
N GLY A 43 8.92 -42.76 5.80
CA GLY A 43 8.82 -43.07 7.23
C GLY A 43 7.94 -42.19 8.12
N ALA A 44 7.30 -41.12 7.60
CA ALA A 44 6.53 -40.18 8.43
C ALA A 44 5.12 -40.67 8.85
N ALA A 45 4.63 -41.78 8.29
CA ALA A 45 3.31 -42.32 8.62
C ALA A 45 3.16 -42.78 10.09
N ALA A 46 4.26 -42.94 10.83
CA ALA A 46 4.23 -43.43 12.21
C ALA A 46 4.10 -42.33 13.29
N ALA A 47 4.33 -41.04 12.97
CA ALA A 47 4.49 -39.99 13.98
C ALA A 47 3.28 -39.03 14.12
N ALA A 48 2.26 -39.13 13.28
CA ALA A 48 1.14 -38.17 13.24
C ALA A 48 0.00 -38.46 14.25
N SER A 49 0.16 -39.44 15.14
CA SER A 49 -0.85 -39.78 16.16
C SER A 49 -0.49 -39.17 17.52
N ALA A 50 -0.57 -37.85 17.63
CA ALA A 50 -0.61 -37.19 18.94
C ALA A 50 -1.52 -35.96 18.84
N PRO A 51 -2.81 -36.08 19.19
CA PRO A 51 -3.67 -34.93 19.32
C PRO A 51 -3.29 -34.19 20.61
N THR A 52 -2.59 -33.07 20.49
CA THR A 52 -2.53 -32.07 21.56
C THR A 52 -3.92 -31.45 21.70
N ALA A 53 -4.49 -31.58 22.89
CA ALA A 53 -5.84 -31.13 23.24
C ALA A 53 -5.98 -29.59 23.01
N PRO A 54 -7.14 -29.11 22.52
CA PRO A 54 -7.39 -27.68 22.38
C PRO A 54 -7.57 -27.04 23.77
N VAL A 55 -6.75 -26.04 24.10
CA VAL A 55 -7.03 -25.13 25.20
C VAL A 55 -8.15 -24.20 24.76
N GLU A 56 -9.23 -24.23 25.53
CA GLU A 56 -10.50 -23.54 25.33
C GLU A 56 -10.33 -22.00 25.32
N PRO A 57 -10.95 -21.26 24.39
CA PRO A 57 -10.90 -19.81 24.37
C PRO A 57 -11.97 -19.21 25.29
N THR A 58 -11.54 -18.54 26.37
CA THR A 58 -12.46 -17.70 27.17
C THR A 58 -12.94 -16.53 26.33
N ARG A 59 -14.23 -16.57 25.98
CA ARG A 59 -14.99 -15.49 25.33
C ARG A 59 -15.87 -14.78 26.39
N PRO A 60 -16.63 -13.76 26.00
CA PRO A 60 -16.39 -12.33 26.18
C PRO A 60 -17.21 -11.74 27.34
N ASP A 61 -16.93 -10.50 27.76
CA ASP A 61 -17.93 -9.70 28.47
C ASP A 61 -18.36 -8.49 27.61
N PRO A 62 -19.67 -8.30 27.34
CA PRO A 62 -20.18 -7.19 26.56
C PRO A 62 -20.84 -6.08 27.41
N ALA A 63 -20.78 -4.85 26.84
CA ALA A 63 -21.81 -3.80 26.85
C ALA A 63 -21.74 -2.64 27.90
N PRO A 64 -22.43 -1.50 27.69
CA PRO A 64 -22.37 -0.58 26.54
C PRO A 64 -22.40 0.93 26.99
N PRO A 65 -22.99 1.94 26.29
CA PRO A 65 -22.33 3.23 25.99
C PRO A 65 -22.92 4.47 26.70
N SER A 66 -22.11 5.49 26.97
CA SER A 66 -22.62 6.81 27.39
C SER A 66 -22.65 7.79 26.23
N ARG A 67 -23.85 7.89 25.68
CA ARG A 67 -24.37 8.90 24.75
C ARG A 67 -24.46 10.25 25.46
N SER A 68 -23.99 11.33 24.83
CA SER A 68 -24.46 12.70 25.11
C SER A 68 -24.24 13.57 23.87
N GLU A 69 -25.35 13.94 23.25
CA GLU A 69 -25.57 14.90 22.17
C GLU A 69 -26.23 16.15 22.80
N PRO A 70 -26.49 17.26 22.06
CA PRO A 70 -25.60 18.37 21.68
C PRO A 70 -26.06 19.69 22.36
N PRO A 71 -25.61 20.87 21.91
CA PRO A 71 -26.65 21.78 21.43
C PRO A 71 -26.34 22.51 20.13
N ARG A 72 -27.44 22.76 19.42
CA ARG A 72 -27.65 23.62 18.25
C ARG A 72 -27.06 25.03 18.44
N THR A 73 -26.54 25.58 17.36
CA THR A 73 -26.88 26.96 16.94
C THR A 73 -26.85 27.07 15.41
N GLN A 74 -27.83 27.80 14.91
CA GLN A 74 -28.27 27.93 13.52
C GLN A 74 -27.50 29.03 12.75
N PRO A 75 -27.74 29.21 11.44
CA PRO A 75 -26.76 29.69 10.45
C PRO A 75 -26.81 31.21 10.24
N VAL A 76 -25.70 31.78 9.78
CA VAL A 76 -25.66 33.12 9.17
C VAL A 76 -25.32 32.97 7.68
N MET A 77 -26.27 33.37 6.84
CA MET A 77 -26.05 33.64 5.42
C MET A 77 -25.39 35.01 5.25
N GLN A 78 -24.40 35.11 4.36
CA GLN A 78 -24.01 36.32 3.62
C GLN A 78 -23.18 35.84 2.42
N SER A 79 -23.79 35.62 1.26
CA SER A 79 -24.14 36.61 0.21
C SER A 79 -22.92 37.17 -0.54
N ALA A 80 -22.75 36.63 -1.76
CA ALA A 80 -22.29 37.24 -3.02
C ALA A 80 -21.15 38.28 -3.02
N ALA A 81 -20.10 37.98 -3.80
CA ALA A 81 -19.82 38.70 -5.06
C ALA A 81 -18.59 38.11 -5.80
N LYS A 82 -18.78 37.74 -7.07
CA LYS A 82 -17.76 37.93 -8.13
C LYS A 82 -18.04 39.33 -8.70
N PRO A 83 -17.05 40.13 -9.15
CA PRO A 83 -16.52 39.91 -10.51
C PRO A 83 -15.08 40.39 -10.81
N THR A 84 -14.56 39.86 -11.92
CA THR A 84 -13.73 40.54 -12.95
C THR A 84 -12.21 40.72 -12.79
N LEU A 85 -11.50 39.95 -13.63
CA LEU A 85 -10.37 40.23 -14.54
C LEU A 85 -9.05 40.90 -14.05
N ALA A 86 -7.97 40.13 -14.28
CA ALA A 86 -6.51 40.35 -14.32
C ALA A 86 -6.03 41.65 -15.05
N PRO A 87 -4.72 42.09 -15.03
CA PRO A 87 -3.47 41.29 -14.93
C PRO A 87 -2.23 41.87 -14.16
N ALA A 88 -1.21 41.00 -13.94
CA ALA A 88 0.26 41.21 -13.77
C ALA A 88 0.78 42.36 -12.85
N GLN A 89 1.76 42.24 -11.93
CA GLN A 89 2.87 41.32 -11.62
C GLN A 89 3.47 41.79 -10.24
N PRO A 90 4.68 41.38 -9.81
CA PRO A 90 5.05 40.31 -8.87
C PRO A 90 5.35 40.78 -7.43
N GLN A 91 5.56 39.82 -6.51
CA GLN A 91 6.12 39.97 -5.15
C GLN A 91 5.14 40.19 -3.98
N ALA A 92 4.86 39.09 -3.28
CA ALA A 92 5.13 38.94 -1.84
C ALA A 92 4.94 37.45 -1.51
N ASP A 93 5.97 36.83 -0.92
CA ASP A 93 5.92 35.48 -0.36
C ASP A 93 4.68 35.31 0.53
N PRO A 94 3.82 34.29 0.28
CA PRO A 94 2.94 33.79 1.31
C PRO A 94 3.77 32.96 2.31
N PRO A 95 3.50 33.02 3.62
CA PRO A 95 4.16 32.15 4.59
C PRO A 95 3.90 30.70 4.19
N GLU A 96 4.97 29.97 3.82
CA GLU A 96 4.89 28.57 3.45
C GLU A 96 4.28 27.74 4.59
N PRO A 97 3.33 26.82 4.31
CA PRO A 97 3.15 25.68 5.18
C PRO A 97 4.42 24.81 5.09
N PRO A 98 5.12 24.52 6.20
CA PRO A 98 6.40 23.80 6.19
C PRO A 98 6.34 22.32 5.76
N THR A 99 5.20 21.83 5.27
CA THR A 99 4.95 20.41 4.96
C THR A 99 5.30 20.01 3.52
N GLY A 100 5.45 20.97 2.59
CA GLY A 100 5.73 20.66 1.18
C GLY A 100 7.21 20.38 0.91
N ALA A 101 8.11 21.05 1.63
CA ALA A 101 9.55 20.84 1.51
C ALA A 101 9.97 19.46 2.05
N THR A 102 9.39 19.03 3.18
CA THR A 102 9.67 17.73 3.80
C THR A 102 9.24 16.57 2.91
N ALA A 103 8.04 16.61 2.33
CA ALA A 103 7.55 15.56 1.42
C ALA A 103 8.41 15.41 0.15
N ARG A 104 8.93 16.52 -0.39
CA ARG A 104 9.87 16.48 -1.53
C ARG A 104 11.22 15.89 -1.12
N GLN A 105 11.70 16.22 0.08
CA GLN A 105 12.97 15.71 0.59
C GLN A 105 12.89 14.22 0.94
N GLU A 106 11.78 13.77 1.54
CA GLU A 106 11.45 12.35 1.74
C GLU A 106 11.37 11.61 0.40
N GLY A 107 10.73 12.21 -0.59
CA GLY A 107 10.69 11.69 -1.95
C GLY A 107 12.08 11.52 -2.56
N ARG A 108 12.99 12.47 -2.36
CA ARG A 108 14.39 12.38 -2.82
C ARG A 108 15.16 11.28 -2.10
N ARG A 109 15.12 11.26 -0.76
CA ARG A 109 15.77 10.22 0.07
C ARG A 109 15.34 8.81 -0.31
N LEU A 110 14.06 8.63 -0.63
CA LEU A 110 13.53 7.33 -1.06
C LEU A 110 14.10 6.88 -2.40
N ILE A 111 14.28 7.82 -3.35
CA ILE A 111 14.87 7.52 -4.65
C ILE A 111 16.37 7.26 -4.52
N GLU A 112 17.09 8.04 -3.71
CA GLU A 112 18.51 7.81 -3.39
C GLU A 112 18.72 6.43 -2.76
N ALA A 113 17.91 6.06 -1.77
CA ALA A 113 17.98 4.73 -1.15
C ALA A 113 17.64 3.60 -2.13
N ALA A 114 16.73 3.83 -3.08
CA ALA A 114 16.41 2.84 -4.12
C ALA A 114 17.60 2.64 -5.10
N GLU A 115 18.33 3.71 -5.41
CA GLU A 115 19.56 3.66 -6.20
C GLU A 115 20.65 2.86 -5.47
N GLU A 116 20.89 3.13 -4.19
CA GLU A 116 21.84 2.38 -3.35
C GLU A 116 21.50 0.89 -3.31
N ILE A 117 20.23 0.54 -3.12
CA ILE A 117 19.77 -0.86 -3.09
C ILE A 117 20.09 -1.58 -4.40
N LEU A 118 19.87 -0.92 -5.54
CA LEU A 118 20.18 -1.50 -6.85
C LEU A 118 21.70 -1.58 -7.09
N ALA A 119 22.47 -0.59 -6.61
CA ALA A 119 23.92 -0.60 -6.67
C ALA A 119 24.52 -1.75 -5.84
N GLU A 120 24.07 -1.90 -4.59
CA GLU A 120 24.48 -2.98 -3.68
C GLU A 120 24.11 -4.36 -4.23
N ALA A 121 22.92 -4.49 -4.83
CA ALA A 121 22.46 -5.75 -5.39
C ALA A 121 23.20 -6.15 -6.67
N GLY A 122 23.73 -5.17 -7.42
CA GLY A 122 24.44 -5.40 -8.69
C GLY A 122 23.60 -6.07 -9.78
N ARG A 123 22.26 -6.10 -9.61
CA ARG A 123 21.32 -6.79 -10.51
C ARG A 123 20.01 -6.01 -10.64
N PRO A 124 19.27 -6.17 -11.74
CA PRO A 124 17.90 -5.69 -11.84
C PRO A 124 17.00 -6.31 -10.77
N MET A 125 16.11 -5.52 -10.19
CA MET A 125 15.18 -5.95 -9.14
C MET A 125 13.75 -5.50 -9.44
N HIS A 126 12.78 -6.29 -8.98
CA HIS A 126 11.37 -5.93 -9.06
C HIS A 126 11.03 -4.85 -8.02
N ALA A 127 10.08 -3.95 -8.31
CA ALA A 127 9.67 -2.87 -7.42
C ALA A 127 9.26 -3.37 -6.02
N ALA A 128 8.65 -4.55 -5.94
CA ALA A 128 8.30 -5.18 -4.66
C ALA A 128 9.54 -5.54 -3.82
N GLU A 129 10.59 -6.09 -4.45
CA GLU A 129 11.85 -6.46 -3.77
C GLU A 129 12.63 -5.20 -3.35
N ILE A 130 12.62 -4.16 -4.18
CA ILE A 130 13.19 -2.86 -3.83
C ILE A 130 12.43 -2.26 -2.63
N TRP A 131 11.10 -2.33 -2.65
CA TRP A 131 10.27 -1.84 -1.54
C TRP A 131 10.53 -2.57 -0.23
N GLU A 132 10.65 -3.91 -0.26
CA GLU A 132 10.95 -4.70 0.93
C GLU A 132 12.24 -4.23 1.62
N ARG A 133 13.29 -3.95 0.84
CA ARG A 133 14.55 -3.42 1.36
C ARG A 133 14.45 -1.98 1.85
N LEU A 134 13.66 -1.13 1.18
CA LEU A 134 13.38 0.23 1.65
C LEU A 134 12.62 0.23 2.97
N ALA A 135 11.61 -0.63 3.10
CA ALA A 135 10.82 -0.81 4.30
C ALA A 135 11.68 -1.34 5.47
N ALA A 136 12.61 -2.26 5.18
CA ALA A 136 13.59 -2.73 6.16
C ALA A 136 14.54 -1.61 6.65
N ARG A 137 14.75 -0.57 5.84
CA ARG A 137 15.48 0.66 6.22
C ARG A 137 14.60 1.70 6.94
N GLY A 138 13.34 1.36 7.24
CA GLY A 138 12.39 2.25 7.94
C GLY A 138 11.75 3.32 7.06
N LEU A 139 11.91 3.23 5.73
CA LEU A 139 11.29 4.18 4.81
C LEU A 139 9.82 3.83 4.59
N THR A 140 8.96 4.84 4.56
CA THR A 140 7.52 4.68 4.37
C THR A 140 7.07 5.42 3.10
N LEU A 141 6.02 4.90 2.47
CA LEU A 141 5.33 5.53 1.35
C LEU A 141 3.88 5.80 1.75
N PRO A 142 3.38 7.02 1.56
CA PRO A 142 1.98 7.31 1.81
C PRO A 142 1.10 6.63 0.75
N GLY A 143 -0.01 6.04 1.19
CA GLY A 143 -0.99 5.37 0.35
C GLY A 143 -1.29 3.93 0.79
N HIS A 144 -2.30 3.34 0.15
CA HIS A 144 -2.72 1.96 0.43
C HIS A 144 -1.78 0.92 -0.19
N ASP A 145 -1.17 1.24 -1.34
CA ASP A 145 -0.24 0.35 -2.05
C ASP A 145 1.13 1.03 -2.25
N PRO A 146 2.10 0.77 -1.36
CA PRO A 146 3.43 1.37 -1.45
C PRO A 146 4.23 0.83 -2.64
N VAL A 147 3.98 -0.41 -3.10
CA VAL A 147 4.69 -1.01 -4.24
C VAL A 147 4.26 -0.32 -5.53
N ALA A 148 2.96 -0.13 -5.76
CA ALA A 148 2.46 0.61 -6.91
C ALA A 148 2.89 2.08 -6.89
N ALA A 149 2.92 2.70 -5.70
CA ALA A 149 3.41 4.06 -5.53
C ALA A 149 4.90 4.18 -5.90
N LEU A 150 5.73 3.25 -5.41
CA LEU A 150 7.15 3.17 -5.75
C LEU A 150 7.35 2.95 -7.26
N ASN A 151 6.65 1.97 -7.83
CA ASN A 151 6.69 1.64 -9.25
C ASN A 151 6.38 2.87 -10.12
N THR A 152 5.34 3.63 -9.78
CA THR A 152 4.98 4.86 -10.51
C THR A 152 6.10 5.90 -10.47
N ARG A 153 6.76 6.07 -9.33
CA ARG A 153 7.88 7.03 -9.19
C ARG A 153 9.10 6.59 -9.99
N LEU A 154 9.49 5.33 -9.87
CA LEU A 154 10.63 4.76 -10.60
C LEU A 154 10.37 4.77 -12.12
N TRP A 155 9.16 4.44 -12.56
CA TRP A 155 8.77 4.53 -13.97
C TRP A 155 8.89 5.95 -14.52
N LYS A 156 8.35 6.95 -13.81
CA LYS A 156 8.47 8.37 -14.21
C LYS A 156 9.93 8.81 -14.30
N ARG A 157 10.78 8.32 -13.40
CA ARG A 157 12.21 8.64 -13.36
C ARG A 157 12.94 7.95 -14.53
N ALA A 158 12.66 6.68 -14.79
CA ALA A 158 13.25 5.93 -15.90
C ALA A 158 12.88 6.49 -17.29
N GLN A 159 11.69 7.08 -17.45
CA GLN A 159 11.28 7.76 -18.69
C GLN A 159 12.08 9.05 -18.96
N GLY A 160 12.60 9.69 -17.92
CA GLY A 160 13.33 10.96 -18.01
C GLY A 160 14.83 10.83 -18.32
N GLY A 161 15.32 9.67 -18.75
CA GLY A 161 16.74 9.44 -19.05
C GLY A 161 17.66 9.57 -17.83
N THR A 162 17.22 9.00 -16.70
CA THR A 162 17.90 9.15 -15.40
C THR A 162 18.68 7.89 -15.02
N VAL A 163 19.19 7.86 -13.78
CA VAL A 163 19.95 6.74 -13.20
C VAL A 163 19.22 5.39 -13.22
N PHE A 164 17.90 5.37 -13.42
CA PHE A 164 17.12 4.15 -13.49
C PHE A 164 16.80 3.76 -14.94
N ARG A 165 16.94 2.47 -15.24
CA ARG A 165 16.47 1.84 -16.47
C ARG A 165 15.37 0.82 -16.15
N ARG A 166 14.24 0.91 -16.85
CA ARG A 166 13.20 -0.13 -16.78
C ARG A 166 13.56 -1.27 -17.74
N LEU A 167 13.58 -2.49 -17.23
CA LEU A 167 13.98 -3.69 -17.97
C LEU A 167 12.84 -4.70 -18.18
N GLY A 168 11.73 -4.53 -17.46
CA GLY A 168 10.56 -5.39 -17.55
C GLY A 168 9.37 -4.80 -16.82
N ASP A 169 8.36 -5.63 -16.55
CA ASP A 169 7.22 -5.17 -15.78
C ASP A 169 7.60 -4.96 -14.32
N ALA A 170 7.55 -3.69 -13.88
CA ALA A 170 8.07 -3.23 -12.59
C ALA A 170 9.50 -3.69 -12.22
N VAL A 171 10.32 -4.10 -13.21
CA VAL A 171 11.73 -4.45 -13.00
C VAL A 171 12.63 -3.28 -13.39
N TYR A 172 13.48 -2.88 -12.45
CA TYR A 172 14.36 -1.74 -12.56
C TYR A 172 15.81 -2.14 -12.32
N GLY A 173 16.73 -1.54 -13.09
CA GLY A 173 18.17 -1.60 -12.85
C GLY A 173 18.77 -0.20 -12.96
N LEU A 174 20.06 -0.09 -12.68
CA LEU A 174 20.81 1.15 -12.93
C LEU A 174 21.07 1.32 -14.43
N ALA A 175 20.94 2.55 -14.92
CA ALA A 175 21.41 2.96 -16.23
C ALA A 175 22.94 3.07 -16.13
N SER A 176 23.65 2.11 -16.72
CA SER A 176 25.12 2.06 -16.77
C SER A 176 25.73 3.30 -17.41
#